data_AF-A0A834GWK1-F1
#
_entry.id   AF-A0A834GWK1-F1
#
_cell.length_a   1.000
_cell.length_b   1.000
_cell.length_c   1.000
_cell.angle_alpha   90.00
_cell.angle_beta   90.00
_cell.angle_gamma   90.00
#
_symmetry.space_group_name_H-M   'P 1'
#
loop_
_entity.id
_entity.type
_entity.pdbx_description
1 polymer ?
#
loop_
_entity_poly.entity_id
_entity_poly.type
_entity_poly.pdbx_seq_one_letter_code
_entity_poly.pdbx_strand_id
1 'polypeptide(L)'
;MEFSAIPTVLLTSSSEALSPVQVAQRRPESVFHPSVWGDHFLAYASADMAIAASWWWKDLDVAGKLPFARDRLVEMYFWILGVYEPHYILAIRNLTKVMCLTSIIDDMYDASNATIEELVLFNDAIQRWEVSALDQLPDYMKLVYQTVLDTFNIIEDEMAKQGRSYGVEYAKSALKDLVGVYCKEAKWYHEGYVPSMDEHWPVALLSCGYQAVSTISFIGMGELATKEAFDWVSSNPLIVQGSSVICRLIDDVVGHKIL
;
A
#
# COMPACT_ATOMS: atom_id res chain seq x y z
N MET A 1 -55.97 37.89 36.07
CA MET A 1 -56.21 37.10 34.85
C MET A 1 -55.00 37.30 33.96
N GLU A 2 -54.12 36.36 33.70
CA GLU A 2 -53.96 34.98 34.15
C GLU A 2 -52.48 34.65 33.87
N PHE A 3 -51.79 34.11 34.87
CA PHE A 3 -50.54 33.36 34.67
C PHE A 3 -50.94 31.92 34.35
N SER A 4 -50.37 31.31 33.31
CA SER A 4 -50.33 29.84 33.17
C SER A 4 -48.88 29.46 32.87
N ALA A 5 -48.09 29.00 33.84
CA ALA A 5 -48.11 27.66 34.44
C ALA A 5 -47.77 26.55 33.44
N ILE A 6 -46.54 26.06 33.57
CA ILE A 6 -46.04 24.77 33.05
C ILE A 6 -46.77 23.63 33.76
N PRO A 7 -47.05 22.50 33.08
CA PRO A 7 -47.13 21.21 33.75
C PRO A 7 -45.99 20.28 33.33
N THR A 8 -45.25 19.81 34.34
CA THR A 8 -44.34 18.67 34.32
C THR A 8 -45.14 17.38 34.57
N VAL A 9 -45.10 16.37 33.68
CA VAL A 9 -45.44 14.95 33.94
C VAL A 9 -44.67 14.09 32.92
N LEU A 10 -43.52 13.52 33.31
CA LEU A 10 -43.27 12.13 33.70
C LEU A 10 -43.15 11.11 32.55
N LEU A 11 -41.88 10.77 32.29
CA LEU A 11 -41.30 9.46 31.95
C LEU A 11 -42.29 8.30 31.73
N THR A 12 -42.39 7.86 30.48
CA THR A 12 -42.64 6.46 30.16
C THR A 12 -41.43 5.94 29.39
N SER A 13 -40.75 4.97 29.99
CA SER A 13 -39.69 4.18 29.39
C SER A 13 -40.23 3.41 28.18
N SER A 14 -39.75 3.71 26.98
CA SER A 14 -39.80 2.79 25.86
C SER A 14 -38.38 2.41 25.48
N SER A 15 -38.04 1.17 25.84
CA SER A 15 -36.90 0.41 25.33
C SER A 15 -37.01 0.36 23.81
N GLU A 16 -36.28 1.23 23.11
CA GLU A 16 -36.04 1.08 21.69
C GLU A 16 -34.68 0.41 21.49
N ALA A 17 -34.76 -0.75 20.82
CA ALA A 17 -33.69 -1.68 20.58
C ALA A 17 -32.50 -1.02 19.85
N LEU A 18 -31.29 -1.40 20.27
CA LEU A 18 -30.05 -1.14 19.55
C LEU A 18 -30.22 -1.45 18.06
N SER A 19 -30.01 -0.45 17.21
CA SER A 19 -29.93 -0.63 15.76
C SER A 19 -28.78 -1.58 15.43
N PRO A 20 -28.96 -2.54 14.51
CA PRO A 20 -27.87 -3.42 14.10
C PRO A 20 -26.75 -2.60 13.46
N VAL A 21 -25.51 -2.94 13.85
CA VAL A 21 -24.26 -2.43 13.28
C VAL A 21 -24.39 -2.33 11.76
N GLN A 22 -24.15 -1.13 11.21
CA GLN A 22 -24.07 -0.93 9.77
C GLN A 22 -22.92 -1.79 9.25
N VAL A 23 -23.26 -2.87 8.55
CA VAL A 23 -22.31 -3.63 7.74
C VAL A 23 -21.76 -2.66 6.71
N ALA A 24 -20.45 -2.42 6.75
CA ALA A 24 -19.75 -1.58 5.79
C ALA A 24 -20.22 -1.93 4.37
N GLN A 25 -20.78 -0.95 3.66
CA GLN A 25 -21.13 -1.13 2.25
C GLN A 25 -19.83 -1.45 1.50
N ARG A 26 -19.68 -2.69 1.04
CA ARG A 26 -18.59 -3.06 0.14
C ARG A 26 -18.68 -2.17 -1.10
N ARG A 27 -17.55 -1.56 -1.45
CA ARG A 27 -17.39 -0.74 -2.67
C ARG A 27 -17.81 -1.59 -3.88
N PRO A 28 -18.55 -1.05 -4.87
CA PRO A 28 -18.97 -1.83 -6.04
C PRO A 28 -17.75 -2.39 -6.79
N GLU A 29 -17.73 -3.70 -7.02
CA GLU A 29 -16.76 -4.34 -7.90
C GLU A 29 -16.96 -3.83 -9.33
N SER A 30 -15.86 -3.45 -10.00
CA SER A 30 -15.91 -3.03 -11.40
C SER A 30 -16.32 -4.22 -12.29
N VAL A 31 -17.54 -4.18 -12.82
CA VAL A 31 -18.00 -5.16 -13.83
C VAL A 31 -17.41 -4.77 -15.19
N PHE A 32 -16.31 -5.40 -15.57
CA PHE A 32 -15.71 -5.20 -16.90
C PHE A 32 -16.59 -5.88 -17.98
N HIS A 33 -16.90 -5.14 -19.05
CA HIS A 33 -17.63 -5.68 -20.21
C HIS A 33 -16.72 -6.65 -20.99
N PRO A 34 -17.18 -7.86 -21.36
CA PRO A 34 -16.37 -8.78 -22.15
C PRO A 34 -16.06 -8.14 -23.50
N SER A 35 -14.78 -7.96 -23.80
CA SER A 35 -14.28 -7.59 -25.13
C SER A 35 -13.26 -8.64 -25.54
N VAL A 36 -12.95 -8.75 -26.83
CA VAL A 36 -11.90 -9.65 -27.34
C VAL A 36 -10.57 -9.45 -26.62
N TRP A 37 -10.32 -8.23 -26.12
CA TRP A 37 -9.16 -7.91 -25.28
C TRP A 37 -9.26 -8.48 -23.87
N GLY A 38 -10.46 -8.59 -23.28
CA GLY A 38 -10.69 -9.14 -21.95
C GLY A 38 -10.45 -10.65 -21.85
N ASP A 39 -10.86 -11.43 -22.86
CA ASP A 39 -10.62 -12.87 -22.88
C ASP A 39 -9.15 -13.20 -23.20
N HIS A 40 -8.49 -12.38 -24.03
CA HIS A 40 -7.05 -12.44 -24.20
C HIS A 40 -6.33 -12.03 -22.89
N PHE A 41 -6.77 -10.97 -22.21
CA PHE A 41 -6.31 -10.50 -20.88
C PHE A 41 -6.28 -11.62 -19.83
N LEU A 42 -7.33 -12.44 -19.76
CA LEU A 42 -7.39 -13.58 -18.84
C LEU A 42 -6.51 -14.77 -19.25
N ALA A 43 -6.20 -14.91 -20.55
CA ALA A 43 -5.22 -15.89 -21.03
C ALA A 43 -3.76 -15.43 -20.87
N TYR A 44 -3.50 -14.13 -20.65
CA TYR A 44 -2.15 -13.54 -20.49
C TYR A 44 -1.52 -13.77 -19.11
N ALA A 45 -2.33 -14.01 -18.07
CA ALA A 45 -1.80 -14.48 -16.80
C ALA A 45 -1.39 -15.94 -16.98
N SER A 46 -0.08 -16.23 -17.03
CA SER A 46 0.32 -17.64 -16.94
C SER A 46 -0.24 -18.17 -15.62
N ALA A 47 -1.10 -19.20 -15.71
CA ALA A 47 -1.80 -19.74 -14.57
C ALA A 47 -0.81 -20.04 -13.43
N ASP A 48 0.36 -20.58 -13.77
CA ASP A 48 1.44 -20.92 -12.84
C ASP A 48 1.94 -19.75 -11.98
N MET A 49 1.89 -18.51 -12.49
CA MET A 49 2.41 -17.33 -11.80
C MET A 49 1.37 -16.64 -10.95
N ALA A 50 0.12 -16.57 -11.44
CA ALA A 50 -1.02 -16.21 -10.60
C ALA A 50 -1.15 -17.21 -9.44
N ILE A 51 -0.91 -18.50 -9.72
CA ILE A 51 -0.85 -19.57 -8.73
C ILE A 51 0.31 -19.34 -7.75
N ALA A 52 1.54 -19.05 -8.19
CA ALA A 52 2.67 -18.81 -7.28
C ALA A 52 2.50 -17.57 -6.39
N ALA A 53 1.97 -16.47 -6.93
CA ALA A 53 1.62 -15.29 -6.13
C ALA A 53 0.48 -15.59 -5.16
N SER A 54 -0.52 -16.38 -5.59
CA SER A 54 -1.62 -16.84 -4.75
C SER A 54 -1.18 -17.76 -3.61
N TRP A 55 -0.25 -18.69 -3.84
CA TRP A 55 0.30 -19.53 -2.78
C TRP A 55 1.08 -18.69 -1.76
N TRP A 56 1.95 -17.79 -2.23
CA TRP A 56 2.67 -16.87 -1.34
C TRP A 56 1.70 -16.04 -0.48
N TRP A 57 0.64 -15.51 -1.08
CA TRP A 57 -0.39 -14.73 -0.36
C TRP A 57 -1.17 -15.59 0.64
N LYS A 58 -1.50 -16.82 0.24
CA LYS A 58 -2.20 -17.78 1.10
C LYS A 58 -1.34 -18.21 2.30
N ASP A 59 -0.04 -18.41 2.10
CA ASP A 59 0.91 -18.78 3.16
C ASP A 59 1.12 -17.62 4.14
N LEU A 60 1.10 -16.38 3.64
CA LEU A 60 1.10 -15.19 4.48
C LEU A 60 -0.15 -15.13 5.38
N ASP A 61 -1.28 -15.66 4.91
CA ASP A 61 -2.57 -15.72 5.64
C ASP A 61 -2.99 -14.34 6.16
N VAL A 62 -3.06 -13.37 5.24
CA VAL A 62 -3.35 -11.96 5.56
C VAL A 62 -4.67 -11.84 6.33
N ALA A 63 -5.72 -12.53 5.89
CA ALA A 63 -7.02 -12.49 6.57
C ALA A 63 -6.97 -13.02 8.02
N GLY A 64 -6.15 -14.03 8.31
CA GLY A 64 -6.03 -14.62 9.64
C GLY A 64 -5.04 -13.89 10.55
N LYS A 65 -3.91 -13.44 10.01
CA LYS A 65 -2.78 -12.89 10.80
C LYS A 65 -2.72 -11.36 10.80
N LEU A 66 -3.32 -10.71 9.81
CA LEU A 66 -3.29 -9.26 9.60
C LEU A 66 -4.72 -8.73 9.37
N PRO A 67 -5.62 -8.82 10.37
CA PRO A 67 -7.05 -8.52 10.19
C PRO A 67 -7.34 -7.05 9.84
N PHE A 68 -6.38 -6.14 10.03
CA PHE A 68 -6.47 -4.75 9.61
C PHE A 68 -6.21 -4.56 8.11
N ALA A 69 -5.50 -5.50 7.47
CA ALA A 69 -5.08 -5.38 6.09
C ALA A 69 -6.17 -5.85 5.11
N ARG A 70 -6.31 -5.12 4.01
CA ARG A 70 -7.26 -5.36 2.94
C ARG A 70 -6.72 -6.47 2.03
N ASP A 71 -7.57 -7.40 1.61
CA ASP A 71 -7.20 -8.37 0.57
C ASP A 71 -7.16 -7.66 -0.79
N ARG A 72 -5.96 -7.53 -1.37
CA ARG A 72 -5.69 -6.70 -2.55
C ARG A 72 -4.88 -7.43 -3.62
N LEU A 73 -4.67 -8.74 -3.47
CA LEU A 73 -3.78 -9.49 -4.37
C LEU A 73 -4.20 -9.36 -5.84
N VAL A 74 -5.50 -9.51 -6.11
CA VAL A 74 -6.04 -9.50 -7.47
C VAL A 74 -5.91 -8.11 -8.08
N GLU A 75 -6.24 -7.07 -7.33
CA GLU A 75 -6.14 -5.68 -7.75
C GLU A 75 -4.68 -5.26 -8.01
N MET A 76 -3.76 -5.63 -7.11
CA MET A 76 -2.34 -5.33 -7.28
C MET A 76 -1.78 -6.07 -8.49
N TYR A 77 -2.11 -7.35 -8.67
CA TYR A 77 -1.70 -8.10 -9.86
C TYR A 77 -2.21 -7.44 -11.14
N PHE A 78 -3.49 -7.05 -11.15
CA PHE A 78 -4.11 -6.36 -12.28
C PHE A 78 -3.40 -5.03 -12.61
N TRP A 79 -3.05 -4.21 -11.61
CA TRP A 79 -2.30 -2.98 -11.83
C TRP A 79 -0.92 -3.24 -12.42
N ILE A 80 -0.23 -4.30 -11.97
CA ILE A 80 1.12 -4.63 -12.47
C ILE A 80 1.11 -5.18 -13.90
N LEU A 81 0.00 -5.80 -14.35
CA LEU A 81 -0.17 -6.13 -15.76
C LEU A 81 -0.24 -4.88 -16.66
N GLY A 82 -0.57 -3.71 -16.12
CA GLY A 82 -0.48 -2.43 -16.82
C GLY A 82 0.95 -1.87 -16.92
N VAL A 83 1.89 -2.38 -16.12
CA VAL A 83 3.28 -1.91 -16.05
C VAL A 83 4.18 -2.67 -17.02
N TYR A 84 3.95 -3.97 -17.21
CA TYR A 84 4.82 -4.84 -17.99
C TYR A 84 4.11 -5.58 -19.10
N GLU A 85 4.86 -5.88 -20.16
CA GLU A 85 4.46 -6.89 -21.13
C GLU A 85 4.53 -8.31 -20.53
N PRO A 86 3.70 -9.26 -21.02
CA PRO A 86 3.55 -10.59 -20.43
C PRO A 86 4.85 -11.41 -20.33
N HIS A 87 5.85 -11.12 -21.14
CA HIS A 87 7.12 -11.85 -21.13
C HIS A 87 8.02 -11.48 -19.94
N TYR A 88 7.75 -10.39 -19.23
CA TYR A 88 8.44 -10.00 -17.99
C TYR A 88 7.87 -10.72 -16.75
N ILE A 89 7.74 -12.04 -16.84
CA ILE A 89 7.00 -12.84 -15.85
C ILE A 89 7.56 -12.70 -14.42
N LEU A 90 8.88 -12.72 -14.26
CA LEU A 90 9.52 -12.55 -12.95
C LEU A 90 9.30 -11.15 -12.39
N ALA A 91 9.32 -10.13 -13.26
CA ALA A 91 9.04 -8.75 -12.91
C ALA A 91 7.62 -8.58 -12.36
N ILE A 92 6.64 -9.11 -13.10
CA ILE A 92 5.22 -9.07 -12.74
C ILE A 92 5.02 -9.70 -11.36
N ARG A 93 5.59 -10.89 -11.12
CA ARG A 93 5.50 -11.56 -9.81
C ARG A 93 6.12 -10.75 -8.69
N ASN A 94 7.36 -10.30 -8.87
CA ASN A 94 8.10 -9.63 -7.82
C ASN A 94 7.48 -8.27 -7.48
N LEU A 95 7.11 -7.49 -8.50
CA LEU A 95 6.44 -6.21 -8.29
C LEU A 95 5.04 -6.38 -7.69
N THR A 96 4.28 -7.41 -8.08
CA THR A 96 2.98 -7.70 -7.43
C THR A 96 3.15 -7.97 -5.94
N LYS A 97 4.14 -8.79 -5.55
CA LYS A 97 4.43 -9.06 -4.13
C LYS A 97 4.79 -7.79 -3.38
N VAL A 98 5.66 -6.96 -3.96
CA VAL A 98 6.04 -5.68 -3.36
C VAL A 98 4.84 -4.76 -3.23
N MET A 99 3.98 -4.64 -4.26
CA MET A 99 2.75 -3.84 -4.20
C MET A 99 1.78 -4.31 -3.11
N CYS A 100 1.64 -5.62 -2.94
CA CYS A 100 0.81 -6.16 -1.87
C CYS A 100 1.39 -5.80 -0.49
N LEU A 101 2.71 -5.90 -0.32
CA LEU A 101 3.39 -5.49 0.91
C LEU A 101 3.27 -3.99 1.17
N THR A 102 3.43 -3.14 0.16
CA THR A 102 3.23 -1.70 0.33
C THR A 102 1.79 -1.38 0.70
N SER A 103 0.80 -2.11 0.15
CA SER A 103 -0.61 -1.95 0.54
C SER A 103 -0.87 -2.41 1.98
N ILE A 104 -0.24 -3.48 2.46
CA ILE A 104 -0.35 -3.91 3.87
C ILE A 104 0.29 -2.86 4.79
N ILE A 105 1.41 -2.28 4.38
CA ILE A 105 2.08 -1.23 5.16
C ILE A 105 1.22 0.04 5.17
N ASP A 106 0.67 0.47 4.03
CA ASP A 106 -0.31 1.56 3.94
C ASP A 106 -1.47 1.36 4.94
N ASP A 107 -2.08 0.16 4.93
CA ASP A 107 -3.15 -0.20 5.88
C ASP A 107 -2.68 -0.17 7.35
N MET A 108 -1.41 -0.47 7.62
CA MET A 108 -0.86 -0.38 8.98
C MET A 108 -0.79 1.07 9.45
N TYR A 109 -0.44 2.00 8.56
CA TYR A 109 -0.34 3.44 8.83
C TYR A 109 -1.70 4.17 8.75
N ASP A 110 -2.75 3.52 8.22
CA ASP A 110 -4.12 4.04 8.29
C ASP A 110 -4.54 4.26 9.76
N ALA A 111 -5.21 5.40 9.98
CA ALA A 111 -5.64 5.81 11.31
C ALA A 111 -6.49 4.72 11.97
N SER A 112 -6.12 4.32 13.20
CA SER A 112 -6.74 3.29 14.07
C SER A 112 -6.17 1.88 14.06
N ASN A 113 -5.24 1.54 13.16
CA ASN A 113 -4.74 0.16 13.05
C ASN A 113 -3.50 -0.16 13.92
N ALA A 114 -2.72 0.86 14.29
CA ALA A 114 -1.54 0.74 15.16
C ALA A 114 -1.36 2.00 16.03
N THR A 115 -0.62 1.89 17.14
CA THR A 115 -0.26 3.10 17.91
C THR A 115 0.88 3.86 17.24
N ILE A 116 0.98 5.17 17.51
CA ILE A 116 2.06 5.98 16.93
C ILE A 116 3.45 5.47 17.33
N GLU A 117 3.61 4.94 18.55
CA GLU A 117 4.85 4.33 19.02
C GLU A 117 5.22 3.09 18.21
N GLU A 118 4.26 2.22 17.92
CA GLU A 118 4.47 1.03 17.08
C GLU A 118 4.84 1.44 15.64
N LEU A 119 4.15 2.44 15.08
CA LEU A 119 4.43 2.97 13.73
C LEU A 119 5.82 3.59 13.60
N VAL A 120 6.31 4.23 14.67
CA VAL A 120 7.69 4.76 14.73
C VAL A 120 8.70 3.62 14.79
N LEU A 121 8.44 2.56 15.58
CA LEU A 121 9.30 1.38 15.64
C LEU A 121 9.36 0.65 14.28
N PHE A 122 8.22 0.50 13.61
CA PHE A 122 8.18 -0.12 12.29
C PHE A 122 8.95 0.70 11.25
N ASN A 123 8.79 2.02 11.25
CA ASN A 123 9.59 2.89 10.39
C ASN A 123 11.08 2.74 10.68
N ASP A 124 11.51 2.78 11.96
CA ASP A 124 12.92 2.58 12.31
C ASP A 124 13.48 1.25 11.80
N ALA A 125 12.70 0.17 11.94
CA ALA A 125 13.07 -1.14 11.40
C ALA A 125 13.27 -1.09 9.87
N ILE A 126 12.35 -0.48 9.12
CA ILE A 126 12.48 -0.29 7.67
C ILE A 126 13.69 0.58 7.32
N GLN A 127 13.94 1.67 8.05
CA GLN A 127 15.10 2.53 7.82
C GLN A 127 16.42 1.79 8.05
N ARG A 128 16.50 0.96 9.09
CA ARG A 128 17.69 0.15 9.41
C ARG A 128 17.89 -1.00 8.43
N TRP A 129 16.81 -1.67 8.02
CA TRP A 129 16.84 -2.83 7.11
C TRP A 129 17.71 -3.99 7.65
N GLU A 130 17.65 -4.23 8.95
CA GLU A 130 18.39 -5.30 9.62
C GLU A 130 17.44 -6.35 10.21
N VAL A 131 17.82 -7.63 10.17
CA VAL A 131 17.06 -8.73 10.80
C VAL A 131 16.92 -8.51 12.31
N SER A 132 17.92 -7.92 12.95
CA SER A 132 17.91 -7.59 14.39
C SER A 132 16.81 -6.61 14.80
N ALA A 133 16.22 -5.86 13.86
CA ALA A 133 15.13 -4.95 14.15
C ALA A 133 13.81 -5.70 14.48
N LEU A 134 13.69 -6.98 14.09
CA LEU A 134 12.53 -7.81 14.43
C LEU A 134 12.29 -7.91 15.93
N ASP A 135 13.35 -7.94 16.74
CA ASP A 135 13.26 -8.11 18.19
C ASP A 135 12.49 -6.99 18.89
N GLN A 136 12.37 -5.82 18.24
CA GLN A 136 11.74 -4.62 18.78
C GLN A 136 10.28 -4.46 18.34
N LEU A 137 9.81 -5.27 17.38
CA LEU A 137 8.48 -5.12 16.79
C LEU A 137 7.43 -6.00 17.50
N PRO A 138 6.16 -5.56 17.56
CA PRO A 138 5.03 -6.44 17.85
C PRO A 138 4.93 -7.61 16.85
N ASP A 139 4.35 -8.73 17.24
CA ASP A 139 4.38 -9.96 16.44
C ASP A 139 3.75 -9.83 15.04
N TYR A 140 2.66 -9.06 14.90
CA TYR A 140 2.05 -8.82 13.59
C TYR A 140 2.96 -7.97 12.68
N MET A 141 3.64 -6.97 13.24
CA MET A 141 4.62 -6.14 12.52
C MET A 141 5.88 -6.94 12.15
N LYS A 142 6.32 -7.87 13.01
CA LYS A 142 7.40 -8.81 12.69
C LYS A 142 7.08 -9.62 11.45
N LEU A 143 5.85 -10.15 11.35
CA LEU A 143 5.42 -10.90 10.17
C LEU A 143 5.55 -10.07 8.89
N VAL A 144 5.04 -8.83 8.91
CA VAL A 144 5.12 -7.93 7.74
C VAL A 144 6.58 -7.60 7.41
N TYR A 145 7.37 -7.20 8.41
CA TYR A 145 8.77 -6.82 8.21
C TYR A 145 9.64 -7.99 7.74
N GLN A 146 9.48 -9.19 8.31
CA GLN A 146 10.15 -10.40 7.84
C GLN A 146 9.80 -10.70 6.38
N THR A 147 8.52 -10.58 6.02
CA THR A 147 8.08 -10.82 4.64
C THR A 147 8.67 -9.81 3.65
N VAL A 148 8.85 -8.54 4.07
CA VAL A 148 9.58 -7.53 3.30
C VAL A 148 11.02 -7.96 3.09
N LEU A 149 11.75 -8.31 4.16
CA LEU A 149 13.14 -8.76 4.08
C LEU A 149 13.29 -9.98 3.16
N ASP A 150 12.46 -11.01 3.35
CA ASP A 150 12.50 -12.23 2.54
C ASP A 150 12.21 -11.96 1.06
N THR A 151 11.22 -11.11 0.78
CA THR A 151 10.87 -10.74 -0.60
C THR A 151 12.03 -10.02 -1.29
N PHE A 152 12.66 -9.07 -0.60
CA PHE A 152 13.79 -8.34 -1.16
C PHE A 152 15.06 -9.20 -1.28
N ASN A 153 15.30 -10.13 -0.36
CA ASN A 153 16.41 -11.09 -0.47
C ASN A 153 16.25 -11.99 -1.71
N ILE A 154 15.02 -12.49 -1.98
CA ILE A 154 14.74 -13.26 -3.19
C ILE A 154 15.00 -12.43 -4.45
N ILE A 155 14.53 -11.17 -4.47
CA ILE A 155 14.77 -10.24 -5.57
C ILE A 155 16.28 -10.00 -5.76
N GLU A 156 17.02 -9.85 -4.67
CA GLU A 156 18.47 -9.62 -4.69
C GLU A 156 19.23 -10.82 -5.26
N ASP A 157 18.89 -12.03 -4.86
CA ASP A 157 19.45 -13.26 -5.43
C ASP A 157 19.16 -13.38 -6.94
N GLU A 158 17.96 -13.00 -7.38
CA GLU A 158 17.57 -13.01 -8.80
C GLU A 158 18.31 -11.95 -9.62
N MET A 159 18.56 -10.78 -9.03
CA MET A 159 19.32 -9.69 -9.66
C MET A 159 20.83 -9.95 -9.66
N ALA A 160 21.35 -10.62 -8.64
CA ALA A 160 22.76 -11.01 -8.55
C ALA A 160 23.16 -11.95 -9.68
N LYS A 161 22.28 -12.89 -10.05
CA LYS A 161 22.49 -13.80 -11.19
C LYS A 161 22.64 -13.06 -12.54
N GLN A 162 22.15 -11.82 -12.61
CA GLN A 162 22.23 -10.96 -13.79
C GLN A 162 23.32 -9.89 -13.67
N GLY A 163 24.08 -9.86 -12.56
CA GLY A 163 25.07 -8.81 -12.29
C GLY A 163 24.46 -7.44 -12.00
N ARG A 164 23.20 -7.38 -11.55
CA ARG A 164 22.41 -6.15 -11.40
C ARG A 164 21.95 -5.88 -9.95
N SER A 165 22.62 -6.47 -8.95
CA SER A 165 22.27 -6.28 -7.53
C SER A 165 22.19 -4.82 -7.10
N TYR A 166 22.92 -3.91 -7.75
CA TYR A 166 22.85 -2.47 -7.47
C TYR A 166 21.42 -1.91 -7.54
N GLY A 167 20.54 -2.46 -8.39
CA GLY A 167 19.15 -2.01 -8.54
C GLY A 167 18.31 -2.23 -7.28
N VAL A 168 18.69 -3.19 -6.44
CA VAL A 168 17.98 -3.49 -5.19
C VAL A 168 18.16 -2.38 -4.18
N GLU A 169 19.32 -1.74 -4.12
CA GLU A 169 19.55 -0.63 -3.19
C GLU A 169 18.67 0.59 -3.52
N TYR A 170 18.41 0.86 -4.81
CA TYR A 170 17.44 1.88 -5.22
C TYR A 170 16.02 1.50 -4.80
N ALA A 171 15.64 0.22 -4.95
CA ALA A 171 14.33 -0.27 -4.54
C ALA A 171 14.13 -0.20 -3.01
N LYS A 172 15.16 -0.57 -2.23
CA LYS A 172 15.17 -0.45 -0.77
C LYS A 172 15.04 1.03 -0.37
N SER A 173 15.81 1.92 -1.00
CA SER A 173 15.72 3.37 -0.73
C SER A 173 14.32 3.90 -1.02
N ALA A 174 13.72 3.51 -2.14
CA ALA A 174 12.39 3.99 -2.51
C ALA A 174 11.30 3.49 -1.55
N LEU A 175 11.41 2.27 -1.04
CA LEU A 175 10.52 1.77 0.01
C LEU A 175 10.74 2.51 1.34
N LYS A 176 11.99 2.77 1.72
CA LYS A 176 12.33 3.56 2.92
C LYS A 176 11.74 4.96 2.88
N ASP A 177 11.83 5.63 1.73
CA ASP A 177 11.26 6.96 1.51
C ASP A 177 9.73 6.93 1.65
N LEU A 178 9.08 5.92 1.06
CA LEU A 178 7.63 5.74 1.14
C LEU A 178 7.15 5.50 2.57
N VAL A 179 7.76 4.56 3.30
CA VAL A 179 7.39 4.29 4.70
C VAL A 179 7.72 5.48 5.60
N GLY A 180 8.79 6.21 5.29
CA GLY A 180 9.16 7.44 5.99
C GLY A 180 8.07 8.50 5.90
N VAL A 181 7.46 8.70 4.73
CA VAL A 181 6.34 9.65 4.58
C VAL A 181 5.05 9.16 5.21
N TYR A 182 4.74 7.85 5.17
CA TYR A 182 3.61 7.30 5.93
C TYR A 182 3.76 7.58 7.43
N CYS A 183 4.95 7.36 7.99
CA CYS A 183 5.23 7.68 9.39
C CYS A 183 5.09 9.18 9.69
N LYS A 184 5.49 10.05 8.75
CA LYS A 184 5.33 11.50 8.89
C LYS A 184 3.85 11.91 8.89
N GLU A 185 3.04 11.37 7.97
CA GLU A 185 1.59 11.62 7.92
C GLU A 185 0.89 11.12 9.18
N ALA A 186 1.24 9.93 9.68
CA ALA A 186 0.71 9.39 10.92
C ALA A 186 1.03 10.27 12.14
N LYS A 187 2.25 10.84 12.21
CA LYS A 187 2.62 11.81 13.26
C LYS A 187 1.78 13.08 13.18
N TRP A 188 1.60 13.64 11.99
CA TRP A 188 0.73 14.81 11.80
C TRP A 188 -0.69 14.55 12.26
N TYR A 189 -1.26 13.40 11.89
CA TYR A 189 -2.60 13.00 12.32
C TYR A 189 -2.71 12.88 13.85
N HIS A 190 -1.77 12.16 14.48
CA HIS A 190 -1.79 11.92 15.93
C HIS A 190 -1.58 13.20 16.75
N GLU A 191 -0.75 14.12 16.27
CA GLU A 191 -0.49 15.41 16.92
C GLU A 191 -1.61 16.44 16.67
N GLY A 192 -2.59 16.13 15.82
CA GLY A 192 -3.59 17.09 15.36
C GLY A 192 -2.97 18.25 14.56
N TYR A 193 -1.79 18.03 13.99
CA TYR A 193 -1.07 19.03 13.21
C TYR A 193 -1.66 19.10 11.80
N VAL A 194 -2.06 20.31 11.40
CA VAL A 194 -2.55 20.58 10.04
C VAL A 194 -1.44 21.28 9.28
N PRO A 195 -0.72 20.59 8.37
CA PRO A 195 0.34 21.20 7.57
C PRO A 195 -0.21 22.26 6.61
N SER A 196 0.63 23.23 6.26
CA SER A 196 0.36 24.11 5.11
C SER A 196 0.39 23.32 3.81
N MET A 197 -0.23 23.84 2.73
CA MET A 197 -0.17 23.17 1.42
C MET A 197 1.27 22.97 0.93
N ASP A 198 2.17 23.93 1.14
CA ASP A 198 3.57 23.83 0.73
C ASP A 198 4.33 22.73 1.48
N GLU A 199 3.94 22.46 2.73
CA GLU A 199 4.52 21.39 3.54
C GLU A 199 3.88 20.02 3.24
N HIS A 200 2.57 19.99 3.06
CA HIS A 200 1.79 18.78 2.81
C HIS A 200 2.07 18.21 1.42
N TRP A 201 2.09 19.06 0.39
CA TRP A 201 2.14 18.63 -1.00
C TRP A 201 3.31 17.70 -1.35
N PRO A 202 4.58 18.01 -1.01
CA PRO A 202 5.69 17.09 -1.31
C PRO A 202 5.58 15.76 -0.56
N VAL A 203 4.96 15.74 0.63
CA VAL A 203 4.71 14.50 1.39
C VAL A 203 3.61 13.68 0.71
N ALA A 204 2.49 14.34 0.36
CA ALA A 204 1.34 13.74 -0.31
C ALA A 204 1.71 13.12 -1.68
N LEU A 205 2.59 13.77 -2.44
CA LEU A 205 3.08 13.25 -3.71
C LEU A 205 3.98 12.03 -3.55
N LEU A 206 4.72 11.92 -2.44
CA LEU A 206 5.57 10.76 -2.17
C LEU A 206 4.74 9.61 -1.58
N SER A 207 3.77 9.90 -0.71
CA SER A 207 2.89 8.91 -0.06
C SER A 207 1.94 8.22 -1.04
N CYS A 208 1.65 8.82 -2.20
CA CYS A 208 0.92 8.12 -3.28
C CYS A 208 1.68 6.91 -3.87
N GLY A 209 2.98 6.75 -3.55
CA GLY A 209 3.76 5.55 -3.88
C GLY A 209 4.29 5.49 -5.32
N TYR A 210 3.88 6.36 -6.24
CA TYR A 210 4.27 6.26 -7.66
C TYR A 210 5.77 6.35 -7.91
N GLN A 211 6.51 7.16 -7.13
CA GLN A 211 7.98 7.18 -7.22
C GLN A 211 8.59 5.83 -6.81
N ALA A 212 8.06 5.20 -5.76
CA ALA A 212 8.50 3.89 -5.31
C ALA A 212 8.18 2.81 -6.35
N VAL A 213 6.93 2.74 -6.82
CA VAL A 213 6.51 1.77 -7.85
C VAL A 213 7.33 1.91 -9.13
N SER A 214 7.55 3.15 -9.59
CA SER A 214 8.36 3.42 -10.79
C SER A 214 9.78 2.91 -10.60
N THR A 215 10.42 3.23 -9.47
CA THR A 215 11.80 2.81 -9.18
C THR A 215 11.92 1.29 -9.07
N ILE A 216 11.01 0.64 -8.33
CA ILE A 216 11.03 -0.80 -8.10
C ILE A 216 10.74 -1.57 -9.39
N SER A 217 9.91 -1.01 -10.28
CA SER A 217 9.61 -1.65 -11.57
C SER A 217 10.85 -1.82 -12.47
N PHE A 218 11.90 -1.03 -12.29
CA PHE A 218 13.10 -1.15 -13.12
C PHE A 218 13.92 -2.41 -12.81
N ILE A 219 13.72 -3.02 -11.63
CA ILE A 219 14.34 -4.31 -11.26
C ILE A 219 14.04 -5.35 -12.35
N GLY A 220 12.77 -5.45 -12.74
CA GLY A 220 12.26 -6.48 -13.62
C GLY A 220 12.57 -6.32 -15.10
N MET A 221 13.13 -5.18 -15.53
CA MET A 221 13.29 -4.85 -16.96
C MET A 221 14.55 -5.45 -17.63
N GLY A 222 15.32 -6.27 -16.91
CA GLY A 222 16.56 -6.85 -17.44
C GLY A 222 17.58 -5.79 -17.87
N GLU A 223 18.35 -6.06 -18.92
CA GLU A 223 19.44 -5.18 -19.38
C GLU A 223 19.01 -3.77 -19.79
N LEU A 224 17.71 -3.53 -20.05
CA LEU A 224 17.17 -2.21 -20.39
C LEU A 224 17.28 -1.21 -19.24
N ALA A 225 17.16 -1.68 -17.99
CA ALA A 225 17.27 -0.83 -16.81
C ALA A 225 18.71 -0.85 -16.29
N THR A 226 19.54 0.00 -16.90
CA THR A 226 20.93 0.23 -16.48
C THR A 226 20.98 1.05 -15.18
N LYS A 227 22.18 1.21 -14.61
CA LYS A 227 22.39 2.07 -13.45
C LYS A 227 21.96 3.50 -13.72
N GLU A 228 22.21 4.03 -14.92
CA GLU A 228 21.80 5.37 -15.33
C GLU A 228 20.27 5.51 -15.36
N ALA A 229 19.54 4.45 -15.71
CA ALA A 229 18.08 4.44 -15.65
C ALA A 229 17.58 4.52 -14.19
N PHE A 230 18.24 3.81 -13.27
CA PHE A 230 17.95 3.91 -11.83
C PHE A 230 18.29 5.30 -11.27
N ASP A 231 19.46 5.85 -11.60
CA ASP A 231 19.85 7.22 -11.22
C ASP A 231 18.83 8.24 -11.73
N TRP A 232 18.37 8.07 -12.98
CA TRP A 232 17.36 8.94 -13.57
C TRP A 232 16.00 8.84 -12.87
N VAL A 233 15.45 7.64 -12.66
CA VAL A 233 14.11 7.50 -12.02
C VAL A 233 14.13 7.94 -10.57
N SER A 234 15.21 7.66 -9.83
CA SER A 234 15.36 8.08 -8.43
C SER A 234 15.60 9.58 -8.26
N SER A 235 16.00 10.29 -9.33
CA SER A 235 16.02 11.76 -9.33
C SER A 235 14.63 12.42 -9.37
N ASN A 236 13.56 11.61 -9.39
CA ASN A 236 12.17 12.02 -9.49
C ASN A 236 11.91 12.93 -10.71
N PRO A 237 12.05 12.39 -11.95
CA PRO A 237 11.92 13.18 -13.16
C PRO A 237 10.48 13.65 -13.37
N LEU A 238 10.29 14.67 -14.21
CA LEU A 238 8.98 15.32 -14.43
C LEU A 238 7.84 14.35 -14.78
N ILE A 239 8.14 13.25 -15.49
CA ILE A 239 7.13 12.24 -15.82
C ILE A 239 6.65 11.47 -14.58
N VAL A 240 7.55 11.16 -13.64
CA VAL A 240 7.21 10.51 -12.36
C VAL A 240 6.43 11.50 -11.50
N GLN A 241 6.90 12.76 -11.39
CA GLN A 241 6.17 13.81 -10.68
C GLN A 241 4.75 14.01 -11.22
N GLY A 242 4.61 14.12 -12.54
CA GLY A 242 3.29 14.27 -13.18
C GLY A 242 2.37 13.08 -12.90
N SER A 243 2.91 11.87 -12.93
CA SER A 243 2.15 10.65 -12.59
C SER A 243 1.73 10.64 -11.12
N SER A 244 2.61 11.04 -10.20
CA SER A 244 2.29 11.20 -8.76
C SER A 244 1.18 12.23 -8.54
N VAL A 245 1.22 13.37 -9.23
CA VAL A 245 0.17 14.41 -9.14
C VAL A 245 -1.17 13.85 -9.59
N ILE A 246 -1.21 13.15 -10.72
CA ILE A 246 -2.45 12.53 -11.22
C ILE A 246 -2.97 11.50 -10.21
N CYS A 247 -2.10 10.63 -9.71
CA CYS A 247 -2.48 9.62 -8.72
C CYS A 247 -3.06 10.25 -7.45
N ARG A 248 -2.33 11.20 -6.84
CA ARG A 248 -2.74 11.84 -5.59
C ARG A 248 -4.08 12.55 -5.74
N LEU A 249 -4.25 13.36 -6.79
CA LEU A 249 -5.48 14.11 -7.00
C LEU A 249 -6.69 13.22 -7.27
N ILE A 250 -6.54 12.16 -8.08
CA ILE A 250 -7.64 11.23 -8.34
C ILE A 250 -8.01 10.48 -7.06
N ASP A 251 -7.02 10.04 -6.29
CA ASP A 251 -7.24 9.33 -5.03
C ASP A 251 -7.95 10.23 -4.00
N ASP A 252 -7.53 11.50 -3.86
CA ASP A 252 -8.19 12.48 -2.96
C ASP A 252 -9.64 12.76 -3.36
N VAL A 253 -9.90 12.95 -4.66
CA VAL A 253 -11.27 13.23 -5.16
C VAL A 253 -12.21 12.05 -4.92
N VAL A 254 -11.70 10.81 -5.03
CA VAL A 254 -12.49 9.60 -4.77
C VAL A 254 -12.64 9.36 -3.27
N GLY A 255 -11.57 9.52 -2.49
CA GLY A 255 -11.55 9.35 -1.03
C GLY A 255 -12.51 10.29 -0.32
N HIS A 256 -12.57 11.57 -0.74
CA HIS A 256 -13.48 12.55 -0.15
C HIS A 256 -14.97 12.23 -0.36
N LYS A 257 -15.33 11.41 -1.36
CA LYS A 257 -16.73 11.02 -1.62
C LYS A 257 -17.22 9.86 -0.77
N ILE A 258 -16.36 9.24 0.02
CA ILE A 258 -16.64 8.01 0.77
C ILE A 258 -16.75 8.28 2.29
N LEU A 259 -16.37 9.49 2.74
CA LEU A 259 -16.60 10.01 4.09
C LEU A 259 -17.88 10.85 4.13
#